data_AF-A0A0Q5ZZL7-F1
#
_entry.id   AF-A0A0Q5ZZL7-F1
#
_cell.length_a   1.000
_cell.length_b   1.000
_cell.length_c   1.000
_cell.angle_alpha   90.00
_cell.angle_beta   90.00
_cell.angle_gamma   90.00
#
_symmetry.space_group_name_H-M   'P 1'
#
loop_
_entity.id
_entity.type
_entity.pdbx_description
1 polymer ?
#
loop_
_entity_poly.entity_id
_entity_poly.type
_entity_poly.pdbx_seq_one_letter_code
_entity_poly.pdbx_strand_id
1 'polypeptide(L)'
;MRTIVYADGGCDPNPGPGGWGVVIAGPEGPVELCGGERGTTNNRMELTAAIRALEHFPEGAAIEMRCDSQYVVKSVTEWMKGWKARGWRTATGPVKNIDLMQQLDALAARRDVRWTWVRGHAGEDGNERADRLATRGRREALGLAVEPLAPVLPTAAAPAEAAPPREPRTTPVAIDAGLGLEISRRCKLAGVTPRAFVEDAVRLALELGPEGIARARAAGAKGP
;
A
#
# COMPACT_ATOMS: atom_id res chain seq x y z
N MET A 1 -3.03 27.44 8.94
CA MET A 1 -2.13 26.61 8.09
C MET A 1 -2.29 25.17 8.55
N ARG A 2 -2.31 24.19 7.64
CA ARG A 2 -2.41 22.76 7.99
C ARG A 2 -1.01 22.15 8.03
N THR A 3 -0.76 21.27 8.97
CA THR A 3 0.48 20.47 9.02
C THR A 3 0.36 19.31 8.03
N ILE A 4 1.34 19.19 7.12
CA ILE A 4 1.36 18.08 6.15
C ILE A 4 1.92 16.85 6.83
N VAL A 5 1.23 15.73 6.66
CA VAL A 5 1.61 14.44 7.24
C VAL A 5 1.54 13.38 6.16
N TYR A 6 2.61 12.62 5.99
CA TYR A 6 2.66 11.45 5.12
C TYR A 6 2.53 10.21 5.97
N ALA A 7 1.68 9.28 5.56
CA ALA A 7 1.48 8.01 6.26
C ALA A 7 1.37 6.87 5.25
N ASP A 8 2.20 5.85 5.45
CA ASP A 8 2.31 4.67 4.59
C ASP A 8 2.50 3.40 5.44
N GLY A 9 2.10 2.25 4.93
CA GLY A 9 2.28 0.96 5.58
C GLY A 9 2.08 -0.21 4.63
N GLY A 10 2.75 -1.33 4.94
CA GLY A 10 2.70 -2.51 4.08
C GLY A 10 3.23 -3.76 4.75
N CYS A 11 2.94 -4.91 4.15
CA CYS A 11 3.46 -6.22 4.52
C CYS A 11 4.13 -6.88 3.33
N ASP A 12 5.11 -7.71 3.64
CA ASP A 12 5.71 -8.60 2.66
C ASP A 12 6.24 -9.87 3.38
N PRO A 13 5.64 -11.06 3.16
CA PRO A 13 4.41 -11.33 2.39
C PRO A 13 3.13 -10.78 3.05
N ASN A 14 1.97 -10.87 2.37
CA ASN A 14 0.66 -10.40 2.87
C ASN A 14 -0.42 -11.52 2.86
N PRO A 15 -0.93 -11.98 4.02
CA PRO A 15 -0.57 -11.58 5.37
C PRO A 15 0.86 -12.00 5.74
N GLY A 16 1.46 -11.31 6.70
CA GLY A 16 2.82 -11.57 7.12
C GLY A 16 3.40 -10.43 7.97
N PRO A 17 4.73 -10.34 8.08
CA PRO A 17 5.36 -9.24 8.78
C PRO A 17 5.10 -7.93 8.04
N GLY A 18 4.69 -6.92 8.79
CA GLY A 18 4.33 -5.61 8.27
C GLY A 18 4.94 -4.48 9.09
N GLY A 19 4.99 -3.31 8.48
CA GLY A 19 5.41 -2.09 9.14
C GLY A 19 4.64 -0.89 8.61
N TRP A 20 4.66 0.17 9.41
CA TRP A 20 4.05 1.45 9.12
C TRP A 20 5.06 2.57 9.37
N GLY A 21 4.91 3.68 8.63
CA GLY A 21 5.79 4.83 8.68
C GLY A 21 5.00 6.13 8.56
N VAL A 22 5.42 7.14 9.30
CA VAL A 22 4.81 8.47 9.33
C VAL A 22 5.90 9.54 9.27
N VAL A 23 5.69 10.55 8.43
CA VAL A 23 6.52 11.75 8.36
C VAL A 23 5.63 12.97 8.54
N ILE A 24 5.89 13.75 9.59
CA ILE A 24 5.17 14.99 9.89
C ILE A 24 6.07 16.17 9.52
N ALA A 25 5.63 17.01 8.59
CA ALA A 25 6.38 18.20 8.20
C ALA A 25 6.24 19.28 9.28
N GLY A 26 7.33 19.61 9.97
CA GLY A 26 7.39 20.64 11.01
C GLY A 26 8.39 21.76 10.68
N PRO A 27 8.22 22.97 11.26
CA PRO A 27 9.14 24.09 11.05
C PRO A 27 10.54 23.84 11.65
N GLU A 28 10.65 22.99 12.66
CA GLU A 28 11.91 22.60 13.30
C GLU A 28 12.57 21.37 12.65
N GLY A 29 11.99 20.88 11.55
CA GLY A 29 12.37 19.64 10.88
C GLY A 29 11.24 18.60 10.90
N PRO A 30 11.40 17.50 10.15
CA PRO A 30 10.40 16.45 10.10
C PRO A 30 10.43 15.60 11.37
N VAL A 31 9.25 15.25 11.88
CA VAL A 31 9.09 14.20 12.90
C VAL A 31 8.81 12.88 12.19
N GLU A 32 9.57 11.84 12.52
CA GLU A 32 9.47 10.52 11.91
C GLU A 32 9.04 9.49 12.95
N LEU A 33 8.00 8.72 12.62
CA LEU A 33 7.49 7.64 13.47
C LEU A 33 7.43 6.35 12.64
N CYS A 34 7.77 5.22 13.24
CA CYS A 34 7.60 3.92 12.60
C CYS A 34 7.35 2.83 13.64
N GLY A 35 6.84 1.70 13.16
CA GLY A 35 6.68 0.48 13.93
C GLY A 35 6.24 -0.66 13.04
N GLY A 36 6.10 -1.85 13.60
CA GLY A 36 5.68 -3.01 12.84
C GLY A 36 5.17 -4.17 13.68
N GLU A 37 4.59 -5.14 13.00
CA GLU A 37 3.98 -6.33 13.59
C GLU A 37 4.45 -7.57 12.83
N ARG A 38 4.72 -8.68 13.53
CA ARG A 38 5.16 -9.93 12.90
C ARG A 38 4.07 -10.62 12.06
N GLY A 39 2.80 -10.35 12.34
CA GLY A 39 1.67 -10.96 11.65
C GLY A 39 0.53 -9.99 11.49
N THR A 40 0.41 -9.40 10.30
CA THR A 40 -0.58 -8.38 9.97
C THR A 40 -0.88 -8.39 8.46
N THR A 41 -1.51 -7.35 7.93
CA THR A 41 -1.82 -7.20 6.49
C THR A 41 -1.51 -5.78 6.01
N ASN A 42 -1.36 -5.59 4.69
CA ASN A 42 -1.11 -4.26 4.10
C ASN A 42 -2.11 -3.23 4.62
N ASN A 43 -3.41 -3.48 4.44
CA ASN A 43 -4.47 -2.58 4.85
C ASN A 43 -4.44 -2.23 6.35
N ARG A 44 -4.06 -3.18 7.21
CA ARG A 44 -3.93 -2.89 8.65
C ARG A 44 -2.76 -1.96 8.93
N MET A 45 -1.63 -2.13 8.24
CA MET A 45 -0.48 -1.24 8.41
C MET A 45 -0.73 0.15 7.86
N GLU A 46 -1.40 0.28 6.70
CA GLU A 46 -1.84 1.57 6.16
C GLU A 46 -2.77 2.32 7.14
N LEU A 47 -3.77 1.62 7.70
CA LEU A 47 -4.66 2.20 8.72
C LEU A 47 -3.90 2.57 10.00
N THR A 48 -2.97 1.72 10.42
CA THR A 48 -2.15 1.96 11.61
C THR A 48 -1.28 3.20 11.43
N ALA A 49 -0.66 3.39 10.26
CA ALA A 49 0.10 4.60 9.95
C ALA A 49 -0.74 5.87 10.14
N ALA A 50 -1.95 5.89 9.57
CA ALA A 50 -2.87 7.02 9.70
C ALA A 50 -3.33 7.25 11.15
N ILE A 51 -3.60 6.18 11.91
CA ILE A 51 -3.96 6.25 13.33
C ILE A 51 -2.80 6.84 14.15
N ARG A 52 -1.59 6.32 13.99
CA ARG A 52 -0.39 6.76 14.73
C ARG A 52 -0.04 8.21 14.42
N ALA A 53 -0.21 8.62 13.17
CA ALA A 53 -0.13 10.02 12.79
C ALA A 53 -1.13 10.89 13.56
N LEU A 54 -2.42 10.51 13.62
CA LEU A 54 -3.42 11.30 14.35
C LEU A 54 -3.20 11.32 15.86
N GLU A 55 -2.76 10.20 16.46
CA GLU A 55 -2.45 10.11 17.90
C GLU A 55 -1.35 11.10 18.33
N HIS A 56 -0.42 11.42 17.43
CA HIS A 56 0.65 12.38 17.71
C HIS A 56 0.13 13.82 17.91
N PHE A 57 -0.95 14.20 17.23
CA PHE A 57 -1.48 15.56 17.30
C PHE A 57 -2.49 15.72 18.43
N PRO A 58 -2.55 16.90 19.08
CA PRO A 58 -3.62 17.21 20.02
C PRO A 58 -4.98 17.32 19.32
N GLU A 59 -6.06 17.29 20.09
CA GLU A 59 -7.40 17.60 19.59
C GLU A 59 -7.45 19.01 18.99
N GLY A 60 -8.27 19.21 17.95
CA GLY A 60 -8.40 20.48 17.24
C GLY A 60 -7.27 20.81 16.25
N ALA A 61 -6.21 19.99 16.17
CA ALA A 61 -5.13 20.21 15.21
C ALA A 61 -5.62 20.18 13.76
N ALA A 62 -5.07 21.06 12.92
CA ALA A 62 -5.38 21.16 11.50
C ALA A 62 -4.32 20.40 10.68
N ILE A 63 -4.72 19.29 10.06
CA ILE A 63 -3.83 18.31 9.44
C ILE A 63 -4.22 18.16 7.95
N GLU A 64 -3.23 18.01 7.09
CA GLU A 64 -3.37 17.45 5.75
C GLU A 64 -2.68 16.08 5.71
N MET A 65 -3.49 15.02 5.80
CA MET A 65 -3.03 13.64 5.74
C MET A 65 -2.91 13.19 4.29
N ARG A 66 -1.69 12.84 3.88
CA ARG A 66 -1.33 12.29 2.58
C ARG A 66 -1.04 10.80 2.71
N CYS A 67 -1.82 10.00 2.00
CA CYS A 67 -1.65 8.55 1.92
C CYS A 67 -1.75 8.11 0.46
N ASP A 68 -0.97 7.11 0.06
CA ASP A 68 -1.14 6.44 -1.22
C ASP A 68 -2.13 5.27 -1.17
N SER A 69 -2.51 4.84 0.03
CA SER A 69 -3.63 3.93 0.25
C SER A 69 -4.97 4.54 -0.14
N GLN A 70 -5.51 4.11 -1.28
CA GLN A 70 -6.90 4.38 -1.63
C GLN A 70 -7.87 3.76 -0.62
N TYR A 71 -7.49 2.65 0.02
CA TYR A 71 -8.33 2.01 1.02
C TYR A 71 -8.54 2.92 2.22
N VAL A 72 -7.48 3.53 2.76
CA VAL A 72 -7.59 4.51 3.86
C VAL A 72 -8.40 5.73 3.42
N VAL A 73 -8.00 6.38 2.32
CA VAL A 73 -8.61 7.63 1.87
C VAL A 73 -10.10 7.44 1.58
N LYS A 74 -10.50 6.43 0.81
CA LYS A 74 -11.93 6.19 0.51
C LYS A 74 -12.72 5.74 1.72
N SER A 75 -12.09 5.02 2.66
CA SER A 75 -12.76 4.65 3.90
C SER A 75 -13.25 5.89 4.63
N VAL A 76 -12.38 6.87 4.85
CA VAL A 76 -12.74 8.09 5.60
C VAL A 76 -13.57 9.09 4.78
N THR A 77 -13.33 9.25 3.48
CA THR A 77 -14.02 10.26 2.67
C THR A 77 -15.36 9.80 2.09
N GLU A 78 -15.53 8.51 1.82
CA GLU A 78 -16.70 7.99 1.09
C GLU A 78 -17.51 6.98 1.92
N TRP A 79 -16.86 6.00 2.54
CA TRP A 79 -17.56 4.80 3.02
C TRP A 79 -17.99 4.86 4.48
N MET A 80 -17.16 5.46 5.34
CA MET A 80 -17.30 5.42 6.80
C MET A 80 -18.62 6.03 7.28
N LYS A 81 -19.10 7.11 6.65
CA LYS A 81 -20.43 7.68 6.94
C LYS A 81 -21.54 6.63 6.76
N GLY A 82 -21.51 5.89 5.65
CA GLY A 82 -22.48 4.84 5.36
C GLY A 82 -22.33 3.62 6.26
N TRP A 83 -21.10 3.25 6.64
CA TRP A 83 -20.86 2.18 7.60
C TRP A 83 -21.40 2.52 8.98
N LYS A 84 -21.14 3.73 9.50
CA LYS A 84 -21.67 4.18 10.79
C LYS A 84 -23.20 4.14 10.84
N ALA A 85 -23.86 4.62 9.79
CA ALA A 85 -25.32 4.57 9.68
C ALA A 85 -25.88 3.14 9.69
N ARG A 86 -25.09 2.15 9.26
CA ARG A 86 -25.46 0.73 9.25
C ARG A 86 -24.87 -0.07 10.43
N GLY A 87 -24.43 0.61 11.49
CA GLY A 87 -23.84 -0.06 12.66
C GLY A 87 -22.55 -0.82 12.34
N TRP A 88 -21.74 -0.29 11.43
CA TRP A 88 -20.48 -0.87 10.94
C TRP A 88 -20.63 -2.24 10.25
N ARG A 89 -21.70 -2.39 9.46
CA ARG A 89 -21.97 -3.60 8.67
C ARG A 89 -22.08 -3.30 7.17
N THR A 90 -21.69 -4.27 6.37
CA THR A 90 -21.92 -4.36 4.93
C THR A 90 -22.95 -5.47 4.64
N ALA A 91 -23.32 -5.65 3.37
CA ALA A 91 -24.22 -6.73 2.96
C ALA A 91 -23.65 -8.14 3.26
N THR A 92 -22.32 -8.26 3.38
CA THR A 92 -21.63 -9.54 3.56
C THR A 92 -21.17 -9.79 4.99
N GLY A 93 -21.39 -8.86 5.92
CA GLY A 93 -21.01 -9.01 7.32
C GLY A 93 -20.47 -7.73 7.95
N PRO A 94 -19.72 -7.82 9.05
CA PRO A 94 -19.02 -6.67 9.63
C PRO A 94 -18.05 -6.02 8.63
N VAL A 95 -17.85 -4.70 8.75
CA VAL A 95 -16.81 -4.00 7.99
C VAL A 95 -15.44 -4.62 8.32
N LYS A 96 -14.60 -4.84 7.29
CA LYS A 96 -13.24 -5.35 7.49
C LYS A 96 -12.40 -4.33 8.28
N ASN A 97 -11.54 -4.81 9.18
CA ASN A 97 -10.71 -3.99 10.05
C ASN A 97 -11.52 -2.98 10.90
N ILE A 98 -12.71 -3.38 11.35
CA ILE A 98 -13.62 -2.53 12.14
C ILE A 98 -12.95 -1.93 13.38
N ASP A 99 -12.05 -2.69 14.02
CA ASP A 99 -11.25 -2.27 15.17
C ASP A 99 -10.46 -0.99 14.87
N LEU A 100 -9.68 -1.01 13.78
CA LEU A 100 -8.88 0.14 13.35
C LEU A 100 -9.76 1.25 12.76
N MET A 101 -10.81 0.90 12.02
CA MET A 101 -11.72 1.88 11.42
C MET A 101 -12.43 2.73 12.47
N GLN A 102 -12.88 2.13 13.57
CA GLN A 102 -13.52 2.84 14.67
C GLN A 102 -12.52 3.75 15.41
N GLN A 103 -11.29 3.29 15.60
CA GLN A 103 -10.22 4.11 16.20
C GLN A 103 -9.89 5.31 15.30
N LEU A 104 -9.74 5.08 13.99
CA LEU A 104 -9.49 6.12 13.00
C LEU A 104 -10.62 7.17 12.98
N ASP A 105 -11.88 6.75 12.97
CA ASP A 105 -13.05 7.63 13.03
C ASP A 105 -13.04 8.50 14.30
N ALA A 106 -12.80 7.89 15.46
CA ALA A 106 -12.79 8.59 16.74
C ALA A 106 -11.69 9.65 16.81
N LEU A 107 -10.49 9.34 16.30
CA LEU A 107 -9.36 10.27 16.26
C LEU A 107 -9.56 11.39 15.24
N ALA A 108 -10.04 11.04 14.04
CA ALA A 108 -10.28 12.01 12.97
C ALA A 108 -11.41 12.97 13.34
N ALA A 109 -12.46 12.51 14.02
CA ALA A 109 -13.59 13.37 14.43
C ALA A 109 -13.21 14.49 15.42
N ARG A 110 -12.08 14.34 16.13
CA ARG A 110 -11.59 15.31 17.12
C ARG A 110 -10.55 16.28 16.55
N ARG A 111 -10.24 16.20 15.25
CA ARG A 111 -9.21 16.99 14.56
C ARG A 111 -9.76 17.53 13.24
N ASP A 112 -9.21 18.63 12.75
CA ASP A 112 -9.55 19.14 11.42
C ASP A 112 -8.64 18.45 10.39
N VAL A 113 -9.07 17.30 9.86
CA VAL A 113 -8.27 16.48 8.94
C VAL A 113 -8.74 16.64 7.50
N ARG A 114 -7.83 17.06 6.63
CA ARG A 114 -7.99 16.97 5.17
C ARG A 114 -7.27 15.71 4.68
N TRP A 115 -7.95 14.88 3.91
CA TRP A 115 -7.39 13.67 3.33
C TRP A 115 -7.05 13.89 1.87
N THR A 116 -5.81 13.61 1.51
CA THR A 116 -5.29 13.74 0.15
C THR A 116 -4.73 12.38 -0.28
N TRP A 117 -5.28 11.82 -1.35
CA TRP A 117 -4.66 10.66 -1.97
C TRP A 117 -3.48 11.11 -2.83
N VAL A 118 -2.31 10.52 -2.57
CA VAL A 118 -1.12 10.71 -3.40
C VAL A 118 -0.85 9.43 -4.20
N ARG A 119 -0.17 9.55 -5.33
CA ARG A 119 0.23 8.36 -6.09
C ARG A 119 1.48 7.77 -5.43
N GLY A 120 1.43 6.50 -5.04
CA GLY A 120 2.59 5.79 -4.50
C GLY A 120 3.78 5.82 -5.47
N HIS A 121 4.98 5.97 -4.93
CA HIS A 121 6.26 6.01 -5.67
C HIS A 121 6.31 7.03 -6.83
N ALA A 122 5.60 8.16 -6.71
CA ALA A 122 5.53 9.19 -7.75
C ALA A 122 6.47 10.40 -7.50
N GLY A 123 7.49 10.28 -6.65
CA GLY A 123 8.46 11.35 -6.39
C GLY A 123 8.05 12.37 -5.33
N GLU A 124 7.09 12.06 -4.45
CA GLU A 124 6.87 12.86 -3.24
C GLU A 124 7.81 12.37 -2.14
N ASP A 125 8.88 13.13 -1.87
CA ASP A 125 9.93 12.79 -0.90
C ASP A 125 9.40 12.35 0.47
N GLY A 126 8.33 13.00 0.95
CA GLY A 126 7.68 12.66 2.21
C GLY A 126 7.01 11.28 2.21
N ASN A 127 6.36 10.91 1.10
CA ASN A 127 5.74 9.59 0.96
C ASN A 127 6.80 8.50 0.81
N GLU A 128 7.84 8.75 0.00
CA GLU A 128 8.98 7.82 -0.12
C GLU A 128 9.71 7.62 1.21
N ARG A 129 9.77 8.66 2.04
CA ARG A 129 10.32 8.56 3.38
C ARG A 129 9.42 7.75 4.32
N ALA A 130 8.09 7.91 4.22
CA ALA A 130 7.14 7.08 4.96
C ALA A 130 7.23 5.59 4.56
N ASP A 131 7.38 5.27 3.27
CA ASP A 131 7.61 3.90 2.77
C ASP A 131 8.90 3.28 3.36
N ARG A 132 9.99 4.05 3.37
CA ARG A 132 11.25 3.62 4.01
C ARG A 132 11.09 3.37 5.50
N LEU A 133 10.32 4.20 6.19
CA LEU A 133 9.99 4.03 7.61
C LEU A 133 9.12 2.78 7.84
N ALA A 134 8.15 2.49 6.97
CA ALA A 134 7.35 1.26 7.01
C ALA A 134 8.22 0.02 6.80
N THR A 135 9.13 0.05 5.82
CA THR A 135 10.11 -1.02 5.60
C THR A 135 11.01 -1.23 6.82
N ARG A 136 11.47 -0.14 7.44
CA ARG A 136 12.24 -0.19 8.70
C ARG A 136 11.42 -0.83 9.83
N GLY A 137 10.20 -0.38 10.05
CA GLY A 137 9.31 -0.93 11.10
C GLY A 137 9.06 -2.43 10.92
N ARG A 138 8.89 -2.90 9.68
CA ARG A 138 8.77 -4.33 9.35
C ARG A 138 10.02 -5.11 9.74
N ARG A 139 11.22 -4.58 9.46
CA ARG A 139 12.50 -5.22 9.81
C ARG A 139 12.69 -5.28 11.33
N GLU A 140 12.37 -4.20 12.04
CA GLU A 140 12.42 -4.13 13.50
C GLU A 140 11.49 -5.18 14.13
N ALA A 141 10.27 -5.33 13.62
CA ALA A 141 9.33 -6.34 14.09
C ALA A 141 9.88 -7.78 13.96
N LEU A 142 10.64 -8.03 12.90
CA LEU A 142 11.32 -9.32 12.66
C LEU A 142 12.61 -9.50 13.48
N GLY A 143 13.11 -8.46 14.14
CA GLY A 143 14.40 -8.47 14.83
C GLY A 143 15.59 -8.47 13.87
N LEU A 144 15.41 -7.97 12.65
CA LEU A 144 16.47 -7.85 11.66
C LEU A 144 17.26 -6.56 11.86
N ALA A 145 18.55 -6.58 11.51
CA ALA A 145 19.38 -5.38 11.53
C ALA A 145 18.78 -4.29 10.62
N VAL A 146 18.84 -3.05 11.11
CA VAL A 146 18.28 -1.88 10.45
C VAL A 146 19.41 -0.89 10.23
N GLU A 147 19.63 -0.49 8.97
CA GLU A 147 20.55 0.60 8.67
C GLU A 147 19.92 1.94 9.09
N PRO A 148 20.69 2.89 9.64
CA PRO A 148 20.19 4.22 9.94
C PRO A 148 19.67 4.90 8.68
N LEU A 149 18.45 5.44 8.74
CA LEU A 149 17.96 6.28 7.66
C LEU A 149 18.76 7.59 7.66
N ALA A 150 19.28 7.99 6.49
CA ALA A 150 20.02 9.24 6.36
C ALA A 150 19.20 10.43 6.92
N PRO A 151 19.83 11.37 7.64
CA PRO A 151 19.14 12.52 8.22
C PRO A 151 18.51 13.38 7.13
N VAL A 152 17.30 13.86 7.38
CA VAL A 152 16.60 14.79 6.48
C VAL A 152 17.19 16.17 6.69
N LEU A 153 17.79 16.75 5.65
CA LEU A 153 18.15 18.17 5.66
C LEU A 153 16.86 19.00 5.74
N PRO A 154 16.83 20.11 6.50
CA PRO A 154 15.65 20.95 6.59
C PRO A 154 15.35 21.53 5.21
N THR A 155 14.33 20.99 4.55
CA THR A 155 13.73 21.63 3.39
C THR A 155 12.62 22.54 3.91
N ALA A 156 12.82 23.84 3.80
CA ALA A 156 11.70 24.75 3.73
C ALA A 156 10.78 24.25 2.60
N ALA A 157 9.47 24.31 2.80
CA ALA A 157 8.51 24.02 1.75
C ALA A 157 8.65 25.08 0.63
N ALA A 158 9.62 24.89 -0.25
CA ALA A 158 9.63 25.54 -1.54
C ALA A 158 8.53 24.88 -2.39
N PRO A 159 7.76 25.65 -3.18
CA PRO A 159 6.86 25.06 -4.15
C PRO A 159 7.71 24.18 -5.08
N ALA A 160 7.40 22.89 -5.13
CA ALA A 160 8.06 21.97 -6.04
C ALA A 160 7.82 22.46 -7.47
N GLU A 161 8.86 23.00 -8.09
CA GLU A 161 8.88 23.18 -9.53
C GLU A 161 8.87 21.76 -10.11
N ALA A 162 7.77 21.42 -10.78
CA ALA A 162 7.54 20.08 -11.30
C ALA A 162 8.70 19.71 -12.23
N ALA A 163 9.50 18.72 -11.82
CA ALA A 163 10.41 18.08 -12.75
C ALA A 163 9.61 17.64 -13.98
N PRO A 164 10.15 17.83 -15.21
CA PRO A 164 9.44 17.42 -16.40
C PRO A 164 9.07 15.94 -16.28
N PRO A 165 7.84 15.55 -16.67
CA PRO A 165 7.38 14.18 -16.51
C PRO A 165 8.38 13.24 -17.15
N ARG A 166 9.04 12.41 -16.33
CA ARG A 166 9.78 11.28 -16.88
C ARG A 166 8.78 10.34 -17.50
N GLU A 167 8.95 10.10 -18.80
CA GLU A 167 8.09 9.22 -19.57
C GLU A 167 7.94 7.87 -18.86
N PRO A 168 6.71 7.33 -18.77
CA PRO A 168 6.51 6.02 -18.18
C PRO A 168 7.37 5.02 -18.95
N ARG A 169 8.21 4.25 -18.23
CA ARG A 169 8.83 3.05 -18.80
C ARG A 169 7.75 1.96 -18.93
N THR A 170 6.77 2.19 -19.79
CA THR A 170 5.94 1.13 -20.33
C THR A 170 6.78 0.45 -21.39
N THR A 171 7.38 -0.69 -21.07
CA THR A 171 7.69 -1.64 -22.14
C THR A 171 6.33 -2.12 -22.66
N PRO A 172 5.96 -1.84 -23.91
CA PRO A 172 4.73 -2.40 -24.47
C PRO A 172 4.90 -3.92 -24.47
N VAL A 173 4.13 -4.60 -23.64
CA VAL A 173 4.02 -6.07 -23.74
C VAL A 173 3.13 -6.31 -24.95
N ALA A 174 3.72 -6.77 -26.05
CA ALA A 174 2.96 -7.19 -27.21
C ALA A 174 2.01 -8.31 -26.78
N ILE A 175 0.70 -8.05 -26.81
CA ILE A 175 -0.30 -9.08 -26.58
C ILE A 175 -0.36 -9.94 -27.83
N ASP A 176 0.21 -11.13 -27.75
CA ASP A 176 0.08 -12.14 -28.78
C ASP A 176 -1.39 -12.62 -28.83
N ALA A 177 -2.11 -12.19 -29.86
CA ALA A 177 -3.50 -12.58 -30.08
C ALA A 177 -3.65 -14.11 -30.29
N GLY A 178 -2.61 -14.78 -30.78
CA GLY A 178 -2.55 -16.24 -30.91
C GLY A 178 -2.53 -16.93 -29.55
N LEU A 179 -1.77 -16.39 -28.60
CA LEU A 179 -1.74 -16.88 -27.21
C LEU A 179 -3.13 -16.76 -26.54
N GLY A 180 -3.85 -15.67 -26.80
CA GLY A 180 -5.22 -15.49 -26.28
C GLY A 180 -6.21 -16.57 -26.77
N LEU A 181 -6.09 -16.97 -28.03
CA LEU A 181 -6.90 -18.05 -28.60
C LEU A 181 -6.53 -19.42 -28.03
N GLU A 182 -5.23 -19.68 -27.82
CA GLU A 182 -4.76 -20.94 -27.26
C GLU A 182 -5.19 -21.10 -25.79
N ILE A 183 -5.08 -20.04 -24.99
CA ILE A 183 -5.58 -20.00 -23.60
C ILE A 183 -7.08 -20.31 -23.61
N SER A 184 -7.86 -19.65 -24.46
CA SER A 184 -9.32 -19.86 -24.54
C SER A 184 -9.69 -21.30 -24.89
N ARG A 185 -8.96 -21.94 -25.82
CA ARG A 185 -9.15 -23.35 -26.18
C ARG A 185 -8.83 -24.30 -25.01
N ARG A 186 -7.70 -24.09 -24.33
CA ARG A 186 -7.30 -24.91 -23.18
C ARG A 186 -8.24 -24.75 -22.00
N CYS A 187 -8.74 -23.54 -21.75
CA CYS A 187 -9.74 -23.27 -20.72
C CYS A 187 -11.04 -24.04 -20.98
N LYS A 188 -11.50 -24.06 -22.23
CA LYS A 188 -12.70 -24.81 -22.63
C LYS A 188 -12.54 -26.32 -22.45
N LEU A 189 -11.36 -26.87 -22.77
CA LEU A 189 -11.07 -28.29 -22.59
C LEU A 189 -10.95 -28.69 -21.10
N ALA A 190 -10.36 -27.82 -20.28
CA ALA A 190 -10.18 -28.05 -18.86
C ALA A 190 -11.42 -27.68 -18.01
N GLY A 191 -12.48 -27.13 -18.61
CA GLY A 191 -13.70 -26.73 -17.89
C GLY A 191 -13.49 -25.55 -16.93
N VAL A 192 -12.46 -24.73 -17.16
CA VAL A 192 -12.11 -23.59 -16.30
C VAL A 192 -12.29 -22.27 -17.04
N THR A 193 -12.45 -21.18 -16.29
CA THR A 193 -12.52 -19.84 -16.90
C THR A 193 -11.12 -19.34 -17.28
N PRO A 194 -10.98 -18.49 -18.33
CA PRO A 194 -9.70 -17.88 -18.69
C PRO A 194 -9.01 -17.15 -17.54
N ARG A 195 -9.80 -16.50 -16.66
CA ARG A 195 -9.28 -15.83 -15.48
C ARG A 195 -8.65 -16.82 -14.49
N ALA A 196 -9.37 -17.86 -14.12
CA ALA A 196 -8.87 -18.88 -13.19
C ALA A 196 -7.61 -19.56 -13.74
N PHE A 197 -7.61 -19.88 -15.03
CA PHE A 197 -6.46 -20.49 -15.70
C PHE A 197 -5.21 -19.59 -15.66
N VAL A 198 -5.36 -18.28 -15.92
CA VAL A 198 -4.25 -17.33 -15.86
C VAL A 198 -3.77 -17.13 -14.42
N GLU A 199 -4.69 -17.03 -13.45
CA GLU A 199 -4.34 -16.90 -12.02
C GLU A 199 -3.53 -18.11 -11.53
N ASP A 200 -3.94 -19.34 -11.90
CA ASP A 200 -3.22 -20.57 -11.55
C ASP A 200 -1.87 -20.67 -12.28
N ALA A 201 -1.80 -20.28 -13.55
CA ALA A 201 -0.56 -20.27 -14.32
C ALA A 201 0.47 -19.27 -13.74
N VAL A 202 0.02 -18.11 -13.29
CA VAL A 202 0.87 -17.10 -12.63
C VAL A 202 1.38 -17.63 -11.29
N ARG A 203 0.51 -18.26 -10.48
CA ARG A 203 0.93 -18.88 -9.21
C ARG A 203 2.01 -19.94 -9.44
N LEU A 204 1.77 -20.86 -10.37
CA LEU A 204 2.73 -21.91 -10.71
C LEU A 204 4.06 -21.33 -11.23
N ALA A 205 4.01 -20.28 -12.06
CA ALA A 205 5.21 -19.61 -12.55
C ALA A 205 6.04 -18.99 -11.42
N LEU A 206 5.38 -18.39 -10.42
CA LEU A 206 6.04 -17.83 -9.25
C LEU A 206 6.66 -18.92 -8.36
N GLU A 207 5.97 -20.06 -8.20
CA GLU A 207 6.48 -21.22 -7.44
C GLU A 207 7.69 -21.88 -8.12
N LEU A 208 7.65 -22.02 -9.46
CA LEU A 208 8.72 -22.64 -10.23
C LEU A 208 9.97 -21.76 -10.35
N GLY A 209 9.79 -20.43 -10.28
CA GLY A 209 10.85 -19.46 -10.54
C GLY A 209 11.42 -19.52 -11.97
N PRO A 210 12.39 -18.65 -12.31
CA PRO A 210 12.90 -18.53 -13.68
C PRO A 210 13.49 -19.83 -14.24
N GLU A 211 14.23 -20.58 -13.43
CA GLU A 211 14.83 -21.85 -13.83
C GLU A 211 13.79 -22.97 -13.99
N GLY A 212 12.77 -23.02 -13.13
CA GLY A 212 11.69 -24.00 -13.25
C GLY A 212 10.84 -23.74 -14.48
N ILE A 213 10.58 -22.47 -14.81
CA ILE A 213 9.91 -22.08 -16.07
C ILE A 213 10.75 -22.50 -17.28
N ALA A 214 12.07 -22.29 -17.24
CA ALA A 214 12.97 -22.71 -18.33
C ALA A 214 12.95 -24.24 -18.52
N ARG A 215 12.97 -25.02 -17.44
CA ARG A 215 12.84 -26.48 -17.48
C ARG A 215 11.47 -26.92 -18.03
N ALA A 216 10.38 -26.29 -17.59
CA ALA A 216 9.03 -26.61 -18.06
C ALA A 216 8.86 -26.33 -19.56
N ARG A 217 9.44 -25.23 -20.07
CA ARG A 217 9.46 -24.92 -21.51
C ARG A 217 10.29 -25.94 -22.30
N ALA A 218 11.44 -26.35 -21.78
CA ALA A 218 12.27 -27.38 -22.43
C ALA A 218 11.60 -28.77 -22.46
N ALA A 219 10.80 -29.10 -21.43
CA ALA A 219 10.00 -30.33 -21.38
C ALA A 219 8.78 -30.27 -22.33
N GLY A 220 8.12 -29.11 -22.44
CA GLY A 220 7.00 -28.90 -23.36
C GLY A 220 7.39 -28.91 -24.85
N ALA A 221 8.66 -28.64 -25.18
CA ALA A 221 9.22 -28.79 -26.52
C ALA A 221 9.51 -30.25 -26.92
N LYS A 222 9.35 -31.21 -25.98
CA LYS A 222 9.53 -32.66 -26.17
C LYS A 222 8.25 -33.47 -25.89
N GLY A 223 7.07 -32.89 -26.13
CA GLY A 223 5.81 -33.64 -26.16
C GLY A 223 5.50 -34.18 -27.58
N PRO A 224 4.71 -35.26 -27.68
CA PRO A 224 4.75 -36.30 -28.74
C PRO A 224 4.52 -35.81 -30.18
#